data_AF-A0A1F6QG45-F1
#
_entry.id   AF-A0A1F6QG45-F1
#
_cell.length_a   1.000
_cell.length_b   1.000
_cell.length_c   1.000
_cell.angle_alpha   90.00
_cell.angle_beta   90.00
_cell.angle_gamma   90.00
#
_symmetry.space_group_name_H-M   'P 1'
#
loop_
_entity.id
_entity.type
_entity.pdbx_description
1 polymer ?
#
loop_
_entity_poly.entity_id
_entity_poly.type
_entity_poly.pdbx_seq_one_letter_code
_entity_poly.pdbx_strand_id
1 'polypeptide(L)'
;MKFLICFLLALTCLTFNTGVFNSSTLRYTSCAFAQTNLSPLNMLIFDIRDVKKLIEEGDNKLAITILKSADKNVRKVKEFSAKTKKITSTRIKKGIALLKQNKNDEALALIQTAIDSLIEAGFAKPSDFESI
;
A
#
# COMPACT_ATOMS: atom_id res chain seq x y z
N MET A 1 -41.28 -37.67 14.88
CA MET A 1 -41.52 -36.73 16.01
C MET A 1 -40.18 -36.52 16.71
N LYS A 2 -39.59 -35.30 16.68
CA LYS A 2 -39.44 -34.34 17.81
C LYS A 2 -38.97 -35.04 19.10
N PHE A 3 -37.87 -34.68 19.77
CA PHE A 3 -37.42 -33.39 20.33
C PHE A 3 -35.88 -33.46 20.55
N LEU A 4 -35.05 -32.45 20.26
CA LEU A 4 -34.83 -31.15 20.92
C LEU A 4 -34.44 -31.23 22.40
N ILE A 5 -33.30 -30.62 22.76
CA ILE A 5 -32.94 -29.84 23.99
C ILE A 5 -31.40 -29.89 24.08
N CYS A 6 -30.68 -28.80 23.75
CA CYS A 6 -30.28 -27.68 24.63
C CYS A 6 -29.32 -28.16 25.75
N PHE A 7 -28.27 -27.49 26.19
CA PHE A 7 -27.90 -26.07 26.23
C PHE A 7 -26.51 -26.01 26.93
N LEU A 8 -25.59 -25.13 26.50
CA LEU A 8 -24.55 -24.43 27.30
C LEU A 8 -23.46 -25.30 28.00
N LEU A 9 -22.26 -24.85 28.39
CA LEU A 9 -21.66 -23.54 28.65
C LEU A 9 -20.14 -23.72 28.85
N ALA A 10 -19.41 -22.60 28.74
CA ALA A 10 -18.14 -22.27 29.41
C ALA A 10 -16.86 -22.94 28.88
N LEU A 11 -15.91 -22.22 28.29
CA LEU A 11 -15.08 -21.15 28.88
C LEU A 11 -14.18 -21.66 30.02
N THR A 12 -12.98 -22.14 29.68
CA THR A 12 -11.81 -22.02 30.57
C THR A 12 -10.58 -21.66 29.74
N CYS A 13 -10.12 -20.44 29.98
CA CYS A 13 -8.78 -19.98 29.67
C CYS A 13 -7.86 -20.47 30.79
N LEU A 14 -6.72 -21.10 30.50
CA LEU A 14 -5.52 -20.91 31.30
C LEU A 14 -4.25 -21.37 30.58
N THR A 15 -3.29 -20.46 30.65
CA THR A 15 -1.92 -20.43 30.17
C THR A 15 -1.08 -21.65 30.55
N PHE A 16 -0.23 -22.12 29.63
CA PHE A 16 1.06 -22.69 30.00
C PHE A 16 2.16 -22.12 29.10
N ASN A 17 3.13 -21.50 29.77
CA ASN A 17 4.36 -20.95 29.23
C ASN A 17 5.44 -22.05 29.27
N THR A 18 6.52 -21.80 28.54
CA THR A 18 7.79 -22.52 28.42
C THR A 18 7.84 -23.61 27.35
N GLY A 19 8.73 -23.36 26.40
CA GLY A 19 8.84 -24.08 25.15
C GLY A 19 9.87 -25.18 25.16
N VAL A 20 9.93 -25.88 24.03
CA VAL A 20 11.16 -26.43 23.47
C VAL A 20 11.05 -26.31 21.96
N PHE A 21 12.04 -25.62 21.44
CA PHE A 21 12.44 -25.49 20.05
C PHE A 21 12.51 -26.87 19.37
N ASN A 22 11.81 -27.08 18.24
CA ASN A 22 12.46 -27.78 17.13
C ASN A 22 11.87 -27.41 15.76
N SER A 23 12.84 -27.26 14.87
CA SER A 23 12.81 -26.71 13.53
C SER A 23 11.91 -27.46 12.56
N SER A 24 11.04 -26.71 11.91
CA SER A 24 10.69 -26.94 10.50
C SER A 24 10.56 -25.58 9.84
N THR A 25 11.69 -25.19 9.29
CA THR A 25 12.07 -23.98 8.61
C THR A 25 11.18 -23.70 7.39
N LEU A 26 9.99 -23.13 7.61
CA LEU A 26 9.36 -22.27 6.60
C LEU A 26 9.71 -20.82 6.95
N ARG A 27 10.91 -20.42 6.49
CA ARG A 27 11.31 -19.01 6.39
C ARG A 27 10.35 -18.31 5.43
N TYR A 28 9.16 -17.95 5.91
CA TYR A 28 8.69 -16.60 5.62
C TYR A 28 9.60 -15.68 6.42
N THR A 29 10.79 -15.46 5.86
CA THR A 29 11.53 -14.25 6.09
C THR A 29 10.53 -13.16 5.79
N SER A 30 9.92 -12.62 6.84
CA SER A 30 9.56 -11.23 6.87
C SER A 30 10.80 -10.55 6.30
N CYS A 31 10.70 -10.04 5.07
CA CYS A 31 11.62 -9.00 4.66
C CYS A 31 11.47 -7.97 5.76
N ALA A 32 12.44 -7.97 6.67
CA ALA A 32 12.64 -6.93 7.63
C ALA A 32 12.49 -5.67 6.79
N PHE A 33 11.41 -4.94 7.05
CA PHE A 33 11.17 -3.64 6.47
C PHE A 33 12.41 -2.86 6.88
N ALA A 34 13.40 -2.80 5.99
CA ALA A 34 14.53 -1.94 6.16
C ALA A 34 13.88 -0.59 6.37
N GLN A 35 13.94 -0.08 7.60
CA GLN A 35 13.56 1.28 7.90
C GLN A 35 14.63 2.14 7.24
N THR A 36 14.61 2.17 5.91
CA THR A 36 15.27 3.20 5.15
C THR A 36 14.64 4.47 5.67
N ASN A 37 15.44 5.32 6.32
CA ASN A 37 15.07 6.65 6.79
C ASN A 37 14.82 7.57 5.58
N LEU A 38 13.99 7.14 4.64
CA LEU A 38 13.56 7.90 3.49
C LEU A 38 12.58 8.95 3.98
N SER A 39 12.66 10.14 3.41
CA SER A 39 11.63 11.15 3.62
C SER A 39 10.29 10.61 3.12
N PRO A 40 9.16 11.03 3.71
CA PRO A 40 7.83 10.69 3.19
C PRO A 40 7.64 11.06 1.72
N LEU A 41 8.35 12.09 1.24
CA LEU A 41 8.36 12.49 -0.17
C LEU A 41 9.05 11.42 -1.04
N ASN A 42 10.24 10.96 -0.64
CA ASN A 42 10.95 9.93 -1.39
C ASN A 42 10.19 8.60 -1.39
N MET A 43 9.58 8.21 -0.25
CA MET A 43 8.69 7.05 -0.21
C MET A 43 7.51 7.20 -1.16
N LEU A 44 6.89 8.39 -1.23
CA LEU A 44 5.79 8.65 -2.14
C LEU A 44 6.21 8.53 -3.61
N ILE A 45 7.39 9.04 -3.97
CA ILE A 45 7.93 8.97 -5.34
C ILE A 45 8.17 7.51 -5.73
N PHE A 46 8.82 6.73 -4.86
CA PHE A 46 9.04 5.30 -5.11
C PHE A 46 7.73 4.52 -5.17
N ASP A 47 6.79 4.77 -4.24
CA ASP A 47 5.47 4.14 -4.25
C ASP A 47 4.75 4.40 -5.59
N ILE A 48 4.79 5.63 -6.12
CA ILE A 48 4.13 5.98 -7.39
C ILE A 48 4.81 5.32 -8.59
N ARG A 49 6.15 5.29 -8.61
CA ARG A 49 6.91 4.59 -9.66
C ARG A 49 6.58 3.10 -9.70
N ASP A 50 6.61 2.46 -8.53
CA ASP A 50 6.33 1.02 -8.43
C ASP A 50 4.88 0.71 -8.80
N VAL A 51 3.93 1.59 -8.46
CA VAL A 51 2.53 1.45 -8.91
C VAL A 51 2.41 1.47 -10.42
N LYS A 52 3.09 2.39 -11.12
CA LYS A 52 3.05 2.44 -12.59
C LYS A 52 3.44 1.09 -13.19
N LYS A 53 4.58 0.55 -12.75
CA LYS A 53 5.08 -0.76 -13.19
C LYS A 53 4.10 -1.90 -12.89
N LEU A 54 3.53 -1.93 -11.68
CA LEU A 54 2.58 -2.97 -11.30
C LEU A 54 1.28 -2.94 -12.13
N ILE A 55 0.82 -1.75 -12.53
CA ILE A 55 -0.35 -1.62 -13.41
C ILE A 55 -0.02 -2.16 -14.80
N GLU A 56 1.17 -1.85 -15.34
CA GLU A 56 1.67 -2.36 -16.61
C GLU A 56 1.84 -3.89 -16.60
N GLU A 57 2.26 -4.45 -15.46
CA GLU A 57 2.37 -5.91 -15.23
C GLU A 57 1.02 -6.58 -14.93
N GLY A 58 -0.06 -5.82 -14.73
CA GLY A 58 -1.39 -6.32 -14.42
C GLY A 58 -1.63 -6.73 -12.95
N ASP A 59 -0.70 -6.45 -12.04
CA ASP A 59 -0.86 -6.71 -10.61
C ASP A 59 -1.62 -5.58 -9.89
N ASN A 60 -2.93 -5.54 -10.15
CA ASN A 60 -3.83 -4.58 -9.53
C ASN A 60 -3.87 -4.68 -8.00
N LYS A 61 -3.65 -5.87 -7.43
CA LYS A 61 -3.77 -6.10 -5.99
C LYS A 61 -2.59 -5.49 -5.24
N LEU A 62 -1.37 -5.70 -5.73
CA LEU A 62 -0.18 -5.06 -5.18
C LEU A 62 -0.21 -3.55 -5.47
N ALA A 63 -0.59 -3.12 -6.67
CA ALA A 63 -0.72 -1.70 -7.00
C ALA A 63 -1.66 -0.95 -6.04
N ILE A 64 -2.82 -1.52 -5.72
CA ILE A 64 -3.75 -0.95 -4.73
C ILE A 64 -3.12 -0.88 -3.34
N THR A 65 -2.33 -1.89 -2.96
CA THR A 65 -1.69 -1.93 -1.64
C THR A 65 -0.65 -0.82 -1.50
N ILE A 66 0.18 -0.62 -2.52
CA ILE A 66 1.16 0.47 -2.56
C ILE A 66 0.46 1.83 -2.60
N LEU A 67 -0.60 2.00 -3.41
CA LEU A 67 -1.37 3.26 -3.42
C LEU A 67 -1.98 3.62 -2.06
N LYS A 68 -2.40 2.64 -1.26
CA LYS A 68 -2.86 2.89 0.12
C LYS A 68 -1.72 3.36 1.03
N SER A 69 -0.50 2.85 0.82
CA SER A 69 0.70 3.34 1.51
C SER A 69 1.01 4.79 1.09
N ALA A 70 1.00 5.04 -0.23
CA ALA A 70 1.20 6.36 -0.81
C ALA A 70 0.22 7.41 -0.23
N ASP A 71 -1.08 7.12 -0.12
CA ASP A 71 -2.06 8.04 0.49
C ASP A 71 -1.71 8.42 1.93
N LYS A 72 -1.15 7.48 2.70
CA LYS A 72 -0.67 7.76 4.06
C LYS A 72 0.57 8.65 4.03
N ASN A 73 1.49 8.41 3.09
CA ASN A 73 2.71 9.19 2.93
C ASN A 73 2.42 10.63 2.51
N VAL A 74 1.46 10.87 1.60
CA VAL A 74 1.00 12.23 1.21
C VAL A 74 0.68 13.12 2.41
N ARG A 75 0.06 12.57 3.46
CA ARG A 75 -0.29 13.34 4.67
C ARG A 75 0.93 13.77 5.46
N LYS A 76 2.00 12.97 5.40
CA LYS A 76 3.25 13.15 6.15
C LYS A 76 4.29 14.01 5.41
N VAL A 77 4.17 14.20 4.10
CA VAL A 77 5.04 15.11 3.31
C VAL A 77 4.91 16.52 3.86
N LYS A 78 6.02 17.14 4.28
CA LYS A 78 6.01 18.50 4.87
C LYS A 78 6.03 19.59 3.80
N GLU A 79 6.61 19.26 2.66
CA GLU A 79 6.79 20.07 1.46
C GLU A 79 5.46 20.35 0.75
N PHE A 80 4.44 19.51 0.97
CA PHE A 80 3.13 19.70 0.35
C PHE A 80 2.27 20.69 1.11
N SER A 81 1.75 21.69 0.40
CA SER A 81 0.65 22.51 0.88
C SER A 81 -0.60 21.67 1.19
N ALA A 82 -1.51 22.18 2.02
CA ALA A 82 -2.78 21.51 2.30
C ALA A 82 -3.59 21.24 1.01
N LYS A 83 -3.55 22.17 0.04
CA LYS A 83 -4.19 22.01 -1.27
C LYS A 83 -3.55 20.86 -2.06
N THR A 84 -2.22 20.81 -2.11
CA THR A 84 -1.47 19.73 -2.77
C THR A 84 -1.80 18.38 -2.14
N LYS A 85 -1.77 18.27 -0.81
CA LYS A 85 -2.14 17.03 -0.09
C LYS A 85 -3.53 16.55 -0.46
N LYS A 86 -4.51 17.46 -0.48
CA LYS A 86 -5.91 17.13 -0.83
C LYS A 86 -6.00 16.62 -2.26
N ILE A 87 -5.42 17.33 -3.23
CA ILE A 87 -5.48 16.97 -4.65
C ILE A 87 -4.79 15.61 -4.88
N THR A 88 -3.57 15.42 -4.35
CA THR A 88 -2.83 14.16 -4.51
C THR A 88 -3.56 12.99 -3.85
N SER A 89 -4.08 13.15 -2.63
CA SER A 89 -4.89 12.11 -1.96
C SER A 89 -6.15 11.75 -2.77
N THR A 90 -6.85 12.74 -3.32
CA THR A 90 -8.02 12.50 -4.17
C THR A 90 -7.66 11.71 -5.43
N ARG A 91 -6.54 12.04 -6.09
CA ARG A 91 -6.06 11.30 -7.26
C ARG A 91 -5.70 9.85 -6.92
N ILE A 92 -4.95 9.63 -5.83
CA ILE A 92 -4.61 8.27 -5.36
C ILE A 92 -5.87 7.46 -5.09
N LYS A 93 -6.87 8.04 -4.41
CA LYS A 93 -8.15 7.35 -4.13
C LYS A 93 -8.93 7.01 -5.41
N LYS A 94 -8.93 7.91 -6.39
CA LYS A 94 -9.53 7.64 -7.71
C LYS A 94 -8.78 6.51 -8.42
N GLY A 95 -7.44 6.51 -8.40
CA GLY A 95 -6.62 5.42 -8.97
C GLY A 95 -6.95 4.07 -8.34
N ILE A 96 -7.05 4.01 -7.01
CA ILE A 96 -7.49 2.79 -6.30
C ILE A 96 -8.88 2.34 -6.77
N ALA A 97 -9.82 3.26 -6.96
CA ALA A 97 -11.17 2.93 -7.41
C ALA A 97 -11.21 2.38 -8.85
N LEU A 98 -10.34 2.89 -9.73
CA LEU A 98 -10.20 2.43 -11.11
C LEU A 98 -9.59 1.03 -11.17
N LEU A 99 -8.52 0.77 -10.41
CA LEU A 99 -7.90 -0.55 -10.34
C LEU A 99 -8.84 -1.62 -9.77
N LYS A 100 -9.69 -1.27 -8.80
CA LYS A 100 -10.75 -2.17 -8.31
C LYS A 100 -11.79 -2.54 -9.37
N GLN A 101 -11.94 -1.70 -10.39
CA GLN A 101 -12.84 -1.92 -11.52
C GLN A 101 -12.10 -2.53 -12.73
N ASN A 102 -10.82 -2.92 -12.58
CA ASN A 102 -9.95 -3.39 -13.66
C ASN A 102 -9.81 -2.38 -14.84
N LYS A 103 -10.00 -1.09 -14.57
CA LYS A 103 -9.80 -0.01 -15.54
C LYS A 103 -8.34 0.43 -15.53
N ASN A 104 -7.45 -0.43 -16.03
CA ASN A 104 -6.00 -0.26 -15.91
C ASN A 104 -5.48 0.95 -16.70
N ASP A 105 -5.97 1.17 -17.93
CA ASP A 105 -5.57 2.31 -18.77
C ASP A 105 -5.94 3.66 -18.13
N GLU A 106 -7.17 3.75 -17.61
CA GLU A 106 -7.66 4.94 -16.89
C GLU A 106 -6.84 5.17 -15.61
N ALA A 107 -6.50 4.10 -14.89
CA ALA A 107 -5.65 4.20 -13.71
C ALA A 107 -4.24 4.66 -14.09
N LEU A 108 -3.65 4.12 -15.15
CA LEU A 108 -2.30 4.47 -15.61
C LEU A 108 -2.23 5.93 -16.07
N ALA A 109 -3.21 6.41 -16.83
CA ALA A 109 -3.31 7.83 -17.20
C ALA A 109 -3.38 8.76 -15.97
N LEU A 110 -4.12 8.34 -14.94
CA LEU A 110 -4.23 9.10 -13.69
C LEU A 110 -2.91 9.09 -12.88
N ILE A 111 -2.20 7.96 -12.85
CA ILE A 111 -0.88 7.85 -12.22
C ILE A 111 0.14 8.70 -12.96
N GLN A 112 0.14 8.68 -14.29
CA GLN A 112 1.01 9.54 -15.10
C GLN A 112 0.75 11.02 -14.82
N THR A 113 -0.52 11.43 -14.76
CA THR A 113 -0.88 12.81 -14.37
C THR A 113 -0.36 13.19 -12.98
N ALA A 114 -0.31 12.22 -12.05
CA ALA A 114 0.25 12.44 -10.71
C ALA A 114 1.78 12.59 -10.74
N ILE A 115 2.47 11.80 -11.57
CA ILE A 115 3.92 11.91 -11.84
C ILE A 115 4.23 13.29 -12.41
N ASP A 116 3.54 13.70 -13.47
CA ASP A 116 3.75 14.98 -14.13
C ASP A 116 3.56 16.14 -13.15
N SER A 117 2.50 16.07 -12.31
CA SER A 117 2.26 17.09 -11.26
C SER A 117 3.39 17.18 -10.23
N LEU A 118 4.08 16.08 -9.92
CA LEU A 118 5.22 16.09 -8.99
C LEU A 118 6.46 16.71 -9.63
N ILE A 119 6.68 16.45 -10.91
CA ILE A 119 7.78 17.00 -11.70
C ILE A 119 7.59 18.50 -11.90
N GLU A 120 6.43 18.93 -12.37
CA GLU A 120 6.10 20.35 -12.61
C GLU A 120 6.19 21.19 -11.34
N ALA A 121 5.80 20.62 -10.20
CA ALA A 121 5.91 21.29 -8.90
C ALA A 121 7.34 21.27 -8.31
N GLY A 122 8.30 20.65 -8.98
CA GLY A 122 9.69 20.57 -8.54
C GLY A 122 9.93 19.61 -7.37
N PHE A 123 8.99 18.71 -7.08
CA PHE A 123 9.12 17.72 -6.02
C PHE A 123 9.88 16.46 -6.46
N ALA A 124 9.95 16.20 -7.75
CA ALA A 124 10.63 15.06 -8.35
C ALA A 124 11.26 15.45 -9.70
N LYS A 125 12.18 14.62 -10.18
CA LYS A 125 12.79 14.71 -11.52
C LYS A 125 12.24 13.59 -12.41
N PRO A 126 12.22 13.76 -13.75
CA PRO A 126 11.82 12.68 -14.67
C PRO A 126 12.59 11.37 -14.42
N SER A 127 13.89 11.46 -14.17
CA SER A 127 14.77 10.33 -13.87
C SER A 127 14.35 9.52 -12.63
N ASP A 128 13.56 10.09 -11.71
CA ASP A 128 13.08 9.37 -10.53
C ASP A 128 12.03 8.31 -10.89
N PHE A 129 11.45 8.38 -12.10
CA PHE A 129 10.41 7.49 -12.60
C PHE A 129 10.85 6.62 -13.80
N GLU A 130 12.07 6.81 -14.28
CA GLU A 130 12.67 5.94 -15.29
C GLU A 130 13.08 4.61 -14.63
N SER A 131 12.82 3.50 -15.31
CA SER A 131 13.23 2.17 -14.82
C SER A 131 14.74 2.02 -15.02
N ILE A 132 15.47 1.70 -13.94
CA ILE A 132 16.87 1.28 -13.98
C ILE A 132 16.95 -0.14 -14.55
#